data_AF-A0A5C8S2S6-F1
#
_entry.id   AF-A0A5C8S2S6-F1
#
_cell.length_a   1.000
_cell.length_b   1.000
_cell.length_c   1.000
_cell.angle_alpha   90.00
_cell.angle_beta   90.00
_cell.angle_gamma   90.00
#
_symmetry.space_group_name_H-M   'P 1'
#
loop_
_entity.id
_entity.type
_entity.pdbx_description
1 polymer ?
#
loop_
_entity_poly.entity_id
_entity_poly.type
_entity_poly.pdbx_seq_one_letter_code
_entity_poly.pdbx_strand_id
1 'polypeptide(L)'
;MTAAEKRHAAAAAKMIAGLPKGGALVVVHAHTAIRPMKALIAAQRGAAVVAAMRVVAAPSHLDELAIVSGTELPVHREPFVSTYRAHARAIQPPLPEIPAPAALTSWGYGC
;
A
#
# COMPACT_ATOMS: atom_id res chain seq x y z
N MET A 1 -18.32 -11.45 13.11
CA MET A 1 -17.67 -10.21 12.66
C MET A 1 -17.24 -9.38 13.86
N THR A 2 -15.94 -9.20 14.07
CA THR A 2 -15.35 -8.48 15.21
C THR A 2 -15.55 -6.96 15.07
N ALA A 3 -15.35 -6.21 16.16
CA ALA A 3 -15.43 -4.74 16.13
C ALA A 3 -14.33 -4.09 15.25
N ALA A 4 -13.18 -4.76 15.09
CA ALA A 4 -12.13 -4.32 14.17
C ALA A 4 -12.57 -4.50 12.70
N GLU A 5 -13.12 -5.67 12.36
CA GLU A 5 -13.63 -5.96 11.02
C GLU A 5 -14.73 -4.97 10.59
N LYS A 6 -15.66 -4.63 11.51
CA LYS A 6 -16.70 -3.61 11.26
C LYS A 6 -16.09 -2.24 10.91
N ARG A 7 -15.07 -1.81 11.64
CA ARG A 7 -14.37 -0.53 11.40
C ARG A 7 -13.64 -0.54 10.05
N HIS A 8 -12.99 -1.64 9.70
CA HIS A 8 -12.31 -1.79 8.40
C HIS A 8 -13.31 -1.78 7.24
N ALA A 9 -14.45 -2.47 7.39
CA ALA A 9 -15.50 -2.47 6.38
C ALA A 9 -16.08 -1.05 6.17
N ALA A 10 -16.34 -0.31 7.24
CA ALA A 10 -16.84 1.07 7.17
C ALA A 10 -15.81 2.03 6.52
N ALA A 11 -14.53 1.89 6.86
CA ALA A 11 -13.46 2.69 6.26
C ALA A 11 -13.26 2.36 4.78
N ALA A 12 -13.36 1.09 4.39
CA ALA A 12 -13.30 0.67 3.00
C ALA A 12 -14.51 1.21 2.21
N ALA A 13 -15.72 1.16 2.76
CA ALA A 13 -16.90 1.74 2.14
C ALA A 13 -16.75 3.27 1.93
N LYS A 14 -16.23 3.99 2.93
CA LYS A 14 -15.95 5.43 2.80
C LYS A 14 -14.92 5.73 1.70
N MET A 15 -13.86 4.94 1.61
CA MET A 15 -12.88 5.05 0.52
C MET A 15 -13.53 4.80 -0.85
N ILE A 16 -14.33 3.74 -0.98
CA ILE A 16 -15.00 3.38 -2.24
C ILE A 16 -15.99 4.48 -2.67
N ALA A 17 -16.73 5.06 -1.72
CA ALA A 17 -17.62 6.19 -1.97
C ALA A 17 -16.88 7.44 -2.48
N GLY A 18 -15.62 7.63 -2.06
CA GLY A 18 -14.77 8.74 -2.48
C GLY A 18 -14.04 8.54 -3.81
N LEU A 19 -14.12 7.37 -4.45
CA LEU A 19 -13.38 7.12 -5.69
C LEU A 19 -13.84 8.05 -6.84
N PRO A 20 -12.92 8.62 -7.64
CA PRO A 20 -13.29 9.40 -8.82
C PRO A 20 -13.93 8.52 -9.88
N LYS A 21 -14.87 9.06 -10.66
CA LYS A 21 -15.50 8.34 -11.78
C LYS A 21 -14.55 8.12 -12.96
N GLY A 22 -13.55 9.00 -13.12
CA GLY A 22 -12.63 9.03 -14.26
C GLY A 22 -11.44 8.07 -14.17
N GLY A 23 -11.29 7.31 -13.09
CA GLY A 23 -10.14 6.41 -12.91
C GLY A 23 -9.33 6.70 -11.65
N ALA A 24 -8.91 5.66 -10.95
CA ALA A 24 -7.99 5.72 -9.82
C ALA A 24 -7.23 4.41 -9.68
N LEU A 25 -6.08 4.49 -9.01
CA LEU A 25 -5.30 3.34 -8.57
C LEU A 25 -5.75 2.96 -7.16
N VAL A 26 -6.29 1.76 -6.98
CA VAL A 26 -6.64 1.21 -5.68
C VAL A 26 -5.60 0.16 -5.28
N VAL A 27 -4.90 0.41 -4.18
CA VAL A 27 -3.87 -0.48 -3.65
C VAL A 27 -4.46 -1.34 -2.54
N VAL A 28 -4.38 -2.66 -2.70
CA VAL A 28 -4.77 -3.66 -1.70
C VAL A 28 -3.56 -4.40 -1.16
N HIS A 29 -3.70 -5.03 0.00
CA HIS A 29 -2.58 -5.68 0.70
C HIS A 29 -2.17 -7.03 0.09
N ALA A 30 -3.10 -7.76 -0.55
CA ALA A 30 -2.85 -9.09 -1.06
C ALA A 30 -3.49 -9.29 -2.44
N HIS A 31 -2.86 -10.13 -3.28
CA HIS A 31 -3.38 -10.46 -4.61
C HIS A 31 -4.78 -11.08 -4.55
N THR A 32 -5.05 -11.88 -3.52
CA THR A 32 -6.37 -12.48 -3.26
C THR A 32 -7.45 -11.45 -2.99
N ALA A 33 -7.10 -10.25 -2.52
CA ALA A 33 -8.05 -9.16 -2.22
C ALA A 33 -8.45 -8.35 -3.47
N ILE A 34 -7.76 -8.50 -4.60
CA ILE A 34 -8.06 -7.73 -5.83
C ILE A 34 -9.47 -8.02 -6.34
N ARG A 35 -9.83 -9.30 -6.48
CA ARG A 35 -11.16 -9.73 -6.97
C ARG A 35 -12.30 -9.26 -6.04
N PRO A 36 -12.24 -9.52 -4.72
CA PRO A 36 -13.21 -9.00 -3.76
C PRO A 36 -13.33 -7.47 -3.80
N MET A 37 -12.21 -6.74 -3.87
CA MET A 37 -12.23 -5.28 -3.93
C MET A 37 -12.92 -4.77 -5.20
N LYS A 38 -12.61 -5.35 -6.37
CA LYS A 38 -13.30 -5.01 -7.62
C LYS A 38 -14.81 -5.28 -7.53
N ALA A 39 -15.20 -6.41 -6.95
CA ALA A 39 -16.62 -6.74 -6.76
C ALA A 39 -17.32 -5.74 -5.83
N LEU A 40 -16.67 -5.34 -4.74
CA LEU A 40 -17.19 -4.33 -3.81
C LEU A 40 -17.34 -2.95 -4.46
N ILE A 41 -16.35 -2.52 -5.25
CA ILE A 41 -16.45 -1.26 -6.00
C ILE A 41 -17.56 -1.35 -7.03
N ALA A 42 -17.71 -2.48 -7.73
CA ALA A 42 -18.77 -2.68 -8.72
C ALA A 42 -20.15 -2.59 -8.06
N ALA A 43 -20.33 -3.23 -6.91
CA ALA A 43 -21.58 -3.21 -6.16
C ALA A 43 -21.97 -1.81 -5.67
N GLN A 44 -20.99 -0.98 -5.28
CA GLN A 44 -21.26 0.35 -4.70
C GLN A 44 -21.25 1.51 -5.72
N ARG A 45 -20.43 1.41 -6.77
CA ARG A 45 -20.16 2.50 -7.72
C ARG A 45 -20.52 2.16 -9.15
N GLY A 46 -20.82 0.90 -9.44
CA GLY A 46 -21.16 0.40 -10.76
C GLY A 46 -19.95 -0.13 -11.54
N ALA A 47 -20.25 -0.96 -12.54
CA ALA A 47 -19.24 -1.64 -13.37
C ALA A 47 -18.38 -0.65 -14.18
N ALA A 48 -18.94 0.48 -14.62
CA ALA A 48 -18.22 1.50 -15.37
C ALA A 48 -17.07 2.12 -14.56
N VAL A 49 -17.31 2.39 -13.26
CA VAL A 49 -16.26 2.91 -12.37
C VAL A 49 -15.17 1.87 -12.19
N VAL A 50 -15.52 0.60 -11.98
CA VAL A 50 -14.53 -0.49 -11.87
C VAL A 50 -13.69 -0.66 -13.13
N ALA A 51 -14.29 -0.52 -14.31
CA ALA A 51 -13.58 -0.60 -15.58
C ALA A 51 -12.55 0.53 -15.73
N ALA A 52 -12.84 1.71 -15.19
CA ALA A 52 -11.90 2.83 -15.14
C ALA A 52 -10.84 2.70 -14.02
N MET A 53 -11.05 1.81 -13.03
CA MET A 53 -10.11 1.63 -11.92
C MET A 53 -8.99 0.64 -12.26
N ARG A 54 -7.79 0.93 -11.75
CA ARG A 54 -6.69 -0.03 -11.66
C ARG A 54 -6.58 -0.52 -10.22
N VAL A 55 -6.97 -1.76 -9.96
CA VAL A 55 -6.82 -2.38 -8.62
C VAL A 55 -5.60 -3.29 -8.62
N VAL A 56 -4.66 -3.05 -7.72
CA VAL A 56 -3.38 -3.76 -7.65
C VAL A 56 -3.07 -4.17 -6.22
N ALA A 57 -2.36 -5.28 -6.07
CA ALA A 57 -1.82 -5.68 -4.77
C ALA A 57 -0.40 -5.14 -4.60
N ALA A 58 -0.12 -4.61 -3.42
CA ALA A 58 1.23 -4.23 -2.99
C ALA A 58 1.51 -4.83 -1.61
N PRO A 59 2.04 -6.07 -1.56
CA PRO A 59 2.34 -6.77 -0.30
C PRO A 59 3.40 -6.04 0.53
N SER A 60 4.40 -5.45 -0.15
CA SER A 60 5.45 -4.67 0.50
C SER A 60 5.33 -3.16 0.22
N HIS A 61 6.10 -2.36 0.97
CA HIS A 61 6.19 -0.93 0.72
C HIS A 61 6.96 -0.60 -0.58
N LEU A 62 7.97 -1.42 -0.91
CA LEU A 62 8.74 -1.26 -2.14
C LEU A 62 7.88 -1.52 -3.39
N ASP A 63 7.03 -2.55 -3.35
CA ASP A 63 6.08 -2.85 -4.43
C ASP A 63 5.13 -1.67 -4.66
N GLU A 64 4.62 -1.08 -3.57
CA GLU A 64 3.76 0.08 -3.69
C GLU A 64 4.50 1.28 -4.29
N LEU A 65 5.71 1.58 -3.81
CA LEU A 65 6.50 2.68 -4.34
C LEU A 65 6.73 2.54 -5.84
N ALA A 66 7.11 1.34 -6.31
CA ALA A 66 7.32 1.07 -7.72
C ALA A 66 6.04 1.26 -8.57
N ILE A 67 4.87 0.91 -8.01
CA ILE A 67 3.58 1.09 -8.68
C ILE A 67 3.17 2.57 -8.68
N VAL A 68 3.34 3.26 -7.56
CA VAL A 68 2.87 4.64 -7.35
C VAL A 68 3.75 5.65 -8.07
N SER A 69 5.07 5.43 -8.11
CA SER A 69 6.01 6.36 -8.73
C SER A 69 5.83 6.50 -10.25
N GLY A 70 5.15 5.55 -10.89
CA GLY A 70 4.93 5.53 -12.34
C GLY A 70 3.49 5.86 -12.77
N THR A 71 2.64 6.38 -11.88
CA THR A 71 1.24 6.67 -12.22
C THR A 71 0.83 8.11 -11.95
N GLU A 72 0.04 8.65 -12.88
CA GLU A 72 -0.63 9.95 -12.73
C GLU A 72 -2.05 9.81 -12.13
N LEU A 73 -2.50 8.57 -11.90
CA LEU A 73 -3.83 8.31 -11.35
C LEU A 73 -3.89 8.63 -9.85
N PRO A 74 -5.02 9.14 -9.34
CA PRO A 74 -5.25 9.28 -7.90
C PRO A 74 -5.09 7.94 -7.18
N VAL A 75 -4.27 7.91 -6.14
CA VAL A 75 -3.95 6.68 -5.40
C VAL A 75 -4.78 6.57 -4.12
N HIS A 76 -5.56 5.50 -4.03
CA HIS A 76 -6.34 5.16 -2.84
C HIS A 76 -5.84 3.85 -2.24
N ARG A 77 -5.51 3.89 -0.95
CA ARG A 77 -4.99 2.73 -0.21
C ARG A 77 -6.10 2.12 0.63
N GLU A 78 -6.25 0.81 0.54
CA GLU A 78 -7.15 0.08 1.43
C GLU A 78 -6.73 0.30 2.90
N PRO A 79 -7.67 0.60 3.82
CA PRO A 79 -7.35 0.81 5.24
C PRO A 79 -6.60 -0.35 5.91
N PHE A 80 -6.83 -1.58 5.43
CA PHE A 80 -6.16 -2.77 5.94
C PHE A 80 -4.67 -2.79 5.61
N VAL A 81 -4.24 -2.25 4.47
CA VAL A 81 -2.81 -2.09 4.10
C VAL A 81 -2.08 -1.27 5.15
N SER A 82 -2.67 -0.15 5.56
CA SER A 82 -2.07 0.77 6.54
C SER A 82 -1.95 0.11 7.92
N THR A 83 -2.99 -0.62 8.32
CA THR A 83 -3.05 -1.31 9.63
C THR A 83 -2.07 -2.49 9.67
N TYR A 84 -2.02 -3.30 8.62
CA TYR A 84 -1.08 -4.41 8.50
C TYR A 84 0.36 -3.92 8.57
N ARG A 85 0.69 -2.80 7.90
CA ARG A 85 2.03 -2.20 7.96
C ARG A 85 2.39 -1.66 9.33
N ALA A 86 1.46 -1.00 10.01
CA ALA A 86 1.68 -0.54 11.38
C ALA A 86 1.98 -1.72 12.31
N HIS A 87 1.22 -2.82 12.17
CA HIS A 87 1.46 -4.05 12.90
C HIS A 87 2.81 -4.69 12.55
N ALA A 88 3.14 -4.80 11.25
CA ALA A 88 4.41 -5.36 10.78
C ALA A 88 5.62 -4.58 11.31
N ARG A 89 5.53 -3.25 11.39
CA ARG A 89 6.56 -2.39 12.02
C ARG A 89 6.66 -2.61 13.53
N ALA A 90 5.54 -2.83 14.21
CA ALA A 90 5.52 -3.04 15.66
C ALA A 90 6.10 -4.39 16.10
N ILE A 91 6.01 -5.41 15.24
CA ILE A 91 6.55 -6.75 15.51
C ILE A 91 7.96 -6.97 14.95
N GLN A 92 8.43 -6.11 14.04
CA GLN A 92 9.79 -6.21 13.54
C GLN A 92 10.78 -5.75 14.62
N PRO A 93 11.79 -6.57 14.96
CA PRO A 93 12.88 -6.11 15.80
C PRO A 93 13.59 -4.94 15.09
N PRO A 94 14.11 -3.95 15.84
CA PRO A 94 14.90 -2.88 15.24
C PRO A 94 16.04 -3.51 14.45
N LEU A 95 16.27 -3.00 13.23
CA LEU A 95 17.44 -3.41 12.44
C LEU A 95 18.70 -3.20 13.30
N PRO A 96 19.63 -4.17 13.32
CA PRO A 96 20.90 -3.95 13.99
C PRO A 96 21.58 -2.73 13.38
N GLU A 97 21.97 -1.77 14.22
CA GLU A 97 22.77 -0.63 13.77
C GLU A 97 24.04 -1.17 13.13
N ILE A 98 24.18 -0.99 11.82
CA ILE A 98 25.44 -1.27 11.14
C ILE A 98 26.38 -0.13 11.56
N PRO A 99 27.46 -0.39 12.30
CA PRO A 99 28.42 0.66 12.61
C PRO A 99 28.94 1.24 11.30
N ALA A 100 28.88 2.57 11.19
CA ALA A 100 29.41 3.28 10.03
C ALA A 100 30.84 2.79 9.75
N PRO A 101 31.20 2.50 8.48
CA PRO A 101 32.53 2.04 8.17
C PRO A 101 33.54 3.07 8.69
N ALA A 102 34.41 2.62 9.59
CA ALA A 102 35.51 3.44 10.09
C ALA A 102 36.26 3.99 8.89
N ALA A 103 36.39 5.32 8.84
CA ALA A 103 37.10 6.00 7.77
C ALA A 103 38.46 5.33 7.57
N LEU A 104 38.67 4.75 6.39
CA LEU A 104 39.98 4.28 5.95
C LEU A 104 40.91 5.49 5.98
N THR A 105 41.66 5.65 7.06
CA THR A 105 42.80 6.55 7.12
C THR A 105 43.75 6.12 6.01
N SER A 106 43.85 6.96 4.98
CA SER A 106 44.81 6.84 3.90
C SER A 106 46.21 6.67 4.48
N TRP A 107 46.81 5.50 4.30
CA TRP A 107 48.23 5.34 4.53
C TRP A 107 48.96 6.14 3.45
N GLY A 108 49.70 7.15 3.89
CA GLY A 108 50.44 8.05 3.02
C GLY A 108 51.47 7.32 2.18
N TYR A 109 51.49 7.63 0.89
CA TYR A 109 52.68 7.47 0.06
C TYR A 109 53.55 8.71 0.28
N GLY A 110 54.64 8.54 1.02
CA GLY A 110 55.72 9.50 1.15
C GLY A 110 56.99 8.94 0.51
N CYS A 111 57.40 9.63 -0.58
CA CYS A 111 58.73 9.73 -1.19
C CYS A 111 59.50 8.47 -1.58
#